data_AF-A0AAW9I923-F1
#
_entry.id   AF-A0AAW9I923-F1
#
_cell.length_a   1.000
_cell.length_b   1.000
_cell.length_c   1.000
_cell.angle_alpha   90.00
_cell.angle_beta   90.00
_cell.angle_gamma   90.00
#
_symmetry.space_group_name_H-M   'P 1'
#
loop_
_entity.id
_entity.type
_entity.pdbx_description
1 polymer ?
#
loop_
_entity_poly.entity_id
_entity_poly.type
_entity_poly.pdbx_seq_one_letter_code
_entity_poly.pdbx_strand_id
1 'polypeptide(L)' 'PHPSPLSAFRGFFGSKPFSKTNDFLKSINKLPINWQIENI' A
#
# COMPACT_ATOMS: atom_id res chain seq x y z
N PRO A 1 2.38 5.66 -10.97
CA PRO A 1 2.96 6.85 -10.28
C PRO A 1 4.04 6.41 -9.30
N HIS A 2 5.21 7.03 -9.36
CA HIS A 2 6.38 6.61 -8.58
C HIS A 2 6.44 7.36 -7.23
N PRO A 3 6.92 6.74 -6.14
CA PRO A 3 7.01 7.38 -4.82
C PRO A 3 8.09 8.47 -4.72
N SER A 4 8.94 8.64 -5.74
CA SER A 4 9.99 9.67 -5.73
C SER A 4 9.39 11.08 -5.56
N PRO A 5 10.10 12.01 -4.89
CA PRO A 5 9.59 13.37 -4.64
C PRO A 5 9.09 14.09 -5.89
N LEU A 6 9.77 13.88 -7.03
CA LEU A 6 9.43 14.47 -8.32
C LEU A 6 8.05 14.07 -8.85
N SER A 7 7.49 12.93 -8.42
CA SER A 7 6.26 12.37 -8.99
C SER A 7 5.24 11.88 -7.96
N ALA A 8 5.56 11.89 -6.67
CA ALA A 8 4.68 11.35 -5.63
C ALA A 8 3.32 12.06 -5.56
N PHE A 9 3.31 13.39 -5.70
CA PHE A 9 2.09 14.20 -5.73
C PHE A 9 1.25 14.01 -6.99
N ARG A 10 1.84 13.47 -8.07
CA ARG A 10 1.14 13.18 -9.34
C ARG A 10 0.38 11.85 -9.31
N GLY A 11 0.19 11.25 -8.13
CA GLY A 11 -0.70 10.12 -7.95
C GLY A 11 -0.20 8.99 -7.05
N PHE A 12 0.98 9.09 -6.42
CA PHE A 12 1.37 8.13 -5.38
C PHE A 12 0.59 8.42 -4.09
N PHE A 13 0.58 9.68 -3.64
CA PHE A 13 -0.24 10.09 -2.51
C PHE A 13 -1.73 9.92 -2.84
N GLY A 14 -2.47 9.28 -1.93
CA GLY A 14 -3.89 8.92 -2.14
C GLY A 14 -4.14 7.64 -2.94
N SER A 15 -3.12 7.01 -3.55
CA SER A 15 -3.32 5.76 -4.32
C SER A 15 -3.69 4.54 -3.47
N LYS A 16 -3.42 4.60 -2.15
CA LYS A 16 -3.72 3.57 -1.15
C LYS A 16 -3.26 2.14 -1.55
N PRO A 17 -1.98 1.95 -1.94
CA PRO A 17 -1.52 0.67 -2.47
C PRO A 17 -1.61 -0.45 -1.42
N PHE A 18 -1.26 -0.16 -0.17
CA PHE A 18 -1.23 -1.14 0.92
C PHE A 18 -2.61 -1.70 1.27
N SER A 19 -3.62 -0.83 1.39
CA SER A 19 -4.98 -1.28 1.71
C SER A 19 -5.59 -2.04 0.53
N LYS A 20 -5.41 -1.56 -0.70
CA LYS A 20 -5.88 -2.26 -1.91
C LYS A 20 -5.29 -3.65 -2.06
N THR A 21 -4.00 -3.83 -1.75
CA THR A 21 -3.37 -5.15 -1.73
C THR A 21 -4.03 -6.06 -0.70
N ASN A 22 -4.28 -5.56 0.52
CA ASN A 22 -4.94 -6.35 1.56
C ASN A 22 -6.40 -6.67 1.23
N ASP A 23 -7.13 -5.76 0.58
CA ASP A 23 -8.50 -5.99 0.12
C ASP A 23 -8.53 -7.08 -0.96
N PHE A 24 -7.56 -7.06 -1.88
CA PHE A 24 -7.38 -8.14 -2.86
C PHE A 24 -7.06 -9.48 -2.18
N LEU A 25 -6.13 -9.52 -1.22
CA LEU A 25 -5.80 -10.74 -0.49
C LEU A 25 -7.02 -11.34 0.22
N LYS A 26 -7.83 -10.49 0.88
CA LYS A 26 -9.09 -10.92 1.50
C LYS A 26 -10.07 -11.49 0.47
N SER A 27 -10.18 -10.89 -0.72
CA SER A 27 -11.07 -11.38 -1.79
C SER A 27 -10.74 -12.80 -2.27
N ILE A 28 -9.48 -13.22 -2.13
CA ILE A 28 -9.00 -14.57 -2.48
C ILE A 28 -8.76 -15.45 -1.24
N ASN A 29 -9.36 -15.12 -0.10
CA ASN A 29 -9.23 -15.83 1.18
C ASN A 29 -7.78 -16.01 1.66
N LYS A 30 -6.89 -15.06 1.32
CA LYS A 30 -5.54 -15.00 1.88
C LYS A 30 -5.48 -14.03 3.04
N LEU A 31 -4.57 -14.32 3.98
CA LEU A 31 -4.30 -13.44 5.11
C LEU A 31 -3.76 -12.08 4.62
N PRO A 32 -4.24 -10.96 5.17
CA PRO A 32 -3.70 -9.63 4.87
C PRO A 32 -2.28 -9.47 5.43
N ILE A 33 -1.50 -8.58 4.82
CA ILE A 33 -0.14 -8.26 5.24
C ILE A 33 -0.20 -7.16 6.31
N ASN A 34 0.52 -7.36 7.42
CA ASN A 34 0.81 -6.30 8.37
C ASN A 34 1.96 -5.44 7.86
N TRP A 35 1.66 -4.20 7.46
CA TRP A 35 2.65 -3.26 6.91
C TRP A 35 3.35 -2.41 7.99
N GLN A 36 2.97 -2.57 9.26
CA GLN A 36 3.61 -1.88 10.36
C GLN A 36 5.02 -2.45 10.58
N ILE A 37 6.01 -1.57 10.60
CA ILE A 37 7.39 -1.91 10.95
C ILE A 37 7.54 -1.77 12.47
N GLU A 38 8.29 -2.69 13.08
CA GLU A 38 8.61 -2.64 14.51
C GLU A 38 9.44 -1.39 14.85
N ASN A 39 9.16 -0.80 16.01
CA ASN A 39 10.02 0.24 16.58
C ASN A 39 11.13 -0.47 17.36
N ILE A 40 12.36 -0.31 16.89
CA ILE A 40 13.58 -0.91 17.46
C ILE A 40 14.29 0.12 18.33
#